data_AF-A0A7S6UID7-F1
#
_entry.id   AF-A0A7S6UID7-F1
#
_cell.length_a   1.000
_cell.length_b   1.000
_cell.length_c   1.000
_cell.angle_alpha   90.00
_cell.angle_beta   90.00
_cell.angle_gamma   90.00
#
_symmetry.space_group_name_H-M   'P 1'
#
loop_
_entity.id
_entity.type
_entity.pdbx_description
1 polymer ?
#
loop_
_entity_poly.entity_id
_entity_poly.type
_entity_poly.pdbx_seq_one_letter_code
_entity_poly.pdbx_strand_id
1 'polypeptide(L)'
;MSVGGPGDFLADNDRRAVYMLEGDEDGTGCAASCLTQWAPLFPPTGEPTVSGGLSPVLIGTVERPDGSRQITYNGHPLYHFIGDSRPGDTLGHQRHDEWGQWYLLTPQGSALGEPVGKLEAPVPDKAAPDDPAPEE
;
A
#
# COMPACT_ATOMS: atom_id res chain seq x y z
N MET A 1 -0.56 2.26 -14.21
CA MET A 1 -0.97 1.12 -13.38
C MET A 1 -2.21 0.52 -14.04
N SER A 2 -2.16 -0.76 -14.42
CA SER A 2 -3.27 -1.44 -15.11
C SER A 2 -3.57 -2.74 -14.38
N VAL A 3 -4.86 -3.03 -14.25
CA VAL A 3 -5.42 -4.22 -13.62
C VAL A 3 -5.30 -5.43 -14.56
N GLY A 4 -4.71 -6.51 -14.08
CA GLY A 4 -4.76 -7.84 -14.71
C GLY A 4 -4.76 -8.92 -13.62
N GLY A 5 -5.85 -9.69 -13.49
CA GLY A 5 -6.10 -10.63 -12.38
C GLY A 5 -5.23 -11.91 -12.37
N PRO A 6 -5.46 -12.87 -11.43
CA PRO A 6 -6.56 -13.03 -10.49
C PRO A 6 -6.30 -12.34 -9.14
N GLY A 7 -7.16 -11.38 -8.80
CA GLY A 7 -6.95 -10.44 -7.71
C GLY A 7 -6.40 -9.15 -8.27
N ASP A 8 -7.21 -8.11 -8.32
CA ASP A 8 -6.74 -6.75 -8.60
C ASP A 8 -5.70 -6.40 -7.52
N PHE A 9 -4.42 -6.30 -7.89
CA PHE A 9 -3.36 -5.82 -7.00
C PHE A 9 -2.71 -4.56 -7.54
N LEU A 10 -2.16 -3.74 -6.65
CA LEU A 10 -1.36 -2.59 -7.03
C LEU A 10 -0.07 -3.06 -7.67
N ALA A 11 0.23 -2.45 -8.81
CA ALA A 11 1.49 -2.60 -9.49
C ALA A 11 2.00 -1.22 -9.92
N ASP A 12 3.32 -1.06 -9.98
CA ASP A 12 3.97 0.16 -10.46
C ASP A 12 3.80 0.35 -11.98
N ASN A 13 4.43 1.38 -12.54
CA ASN A 13 4.39 1.64 -13.98
C ASN A 13 5.07 0.54 -14.83
N ASP A 14 6.00 -0.21 -14.24
CA ASP A 14 6.67 -1.35 -14.86
C ASP A 14 5.85 -2.65 -14.75
N ARG A 15 4.64 -2.60 -14.17
CA ARG A 15 3.78 -3.75 -13.82
C ARG A 15 4.45 -4.69 -12.81
N ARG A 16 5.34 -4.18 -11.95
CA ARG A 16 5.84 -4.91 -10.79
C ARG A 16 4.88 -4.77 -9.63
N ALA A 17 4.66 -5.86 -8.92
CA ALA A 17 3.79 -5.87 -7.75
C ALA A 17 4.40 -5.01 -6.63
N VAL A 18 3.54 -4.25 -5.94
CA VAL A 18 3.92 -3.50 -4.74
C VAL A 18 3.29 -4.12 -3.51
N TYR A 19 4.01 -4.04 -2.41
CA TYR A 19 3.66 -4.69 -1.16
C TYR A 19 3.62 -3.70 -0.01
N MET A 20 2.79 -4.02 0.98
CA MET A 20 2.79 -3.39 2.29
C MET A 20 3.34 -4.37 3.33
N LEU A 21 4.01 -3.82 4.33
CA LEU A 21 4.38 -4.53 5.55
C LEU A 21 3.27 -4.36 6.59
N GLU A 22 2.80 -5.47 7.16
CA GLU A 22 1.84 -5.45 8.26
C GLU A 22 2.42 -4.69 9.47
N GLY A 23 1.68 -3.70 9.96
CA GLY A 23 2.10 -2.89 11.12
C GLY A 23 3.11 -1.79 10.79
N ASP A 24 3.43 -1.56 9.51
CA ASP A 24 4.22 -0.40 9.08
C ASP A 24 3.29 0.71 8.56
N GLU A 25 3.40 1.88 9.18
CA GLU A 25 2.60 3.07 8.87
C GLU A 25 3.53 4.25 8.52
N ASP A 26 4.63 4.40 9.25
CA ASP A 26 5.59 5.50 9.07
C ASP A 26 6.79 5.15 8.18
N GLY A 27 6.84 3.93 7.60
CA GLY A 27 7.99 3.45 6.83
C GLY A 27 9.20 3.09 7.71
N THR A 28 8.96 2.86 9.00
CA THR A 28 9.97 2.55 10.02
C THR A 28 10.08 1.04 10.29
N GLY A 29 9.03 0.27 10.01
CA GLY A 29 8.99 -1.18 10.18
C GLY A 29 10.00 -1.90 9.29
N CYS A 30 10.23 -1.38 8.08
CA CYS A 30 11.27 -1.87 7.17
C CYS A 30 12.41 -0.85 7.03
N ALA A 31 13.48 -1.03 7.82
CA ALA A 31 14.70 -0.21 7.79
C ALA A 31 15.98 -1.05 7.64
N ALA A 32 17.07 -0.42 7.18
CA ALA A 32 18.41 -1.00 7.02
C ALA A 32 18.41 -2.35 6.28
N SER A 33 18.65 -3.46 6.99
CA SER A 33 18.71 -4.81 6.41
C SER A 33 17.44 -5.22 5.68
N CYS A 34 16.27 -4.70 6.08
CA CYS A 34 15.03 -4.95 5.36
C CYS A 34 15.08 -4.42 3.92
N LEU A 35 15.73 -3.27 3.71
CA LEU A 35 15.85 -2.61 2.40
C LEU A 35 16.70 -3.42 1.41
N THR A 36 17.44 -4.44 1.88
CA THR A 36 18.20 -5.36 1.02
C THR A 36 17.34 -6.46 0.39
N GLN A 37 16.09 -6.62 0.86
CA GLN A 37 15.10 -7.54 0.30
C GLN A 37 13.85 -6.81 -0.20
N TRP A 38 13.52 -5.70 0.45
CA TRP A 38 12.32 -4.91 0.25
C TRP A 38 12.70 -3.47 -0.08
N ALA A 39 12.87 -3.18 -1.37
CA ALA A 39 13.26 -1.86 -1.83
C ALA A 39 12.08 -0.89 -1.69
N PRO A 40 12.26 0.26 -1.02
CA PRO A 40 11.18 1.23 -0.86
C PRO A 40 10.82 1.90 -2.18
N LEU A 41 9.53 2.19 -2.34
CA LEU A 41 9.02 2.85 -3.53
C LEU A 41 9.15 4.37 -3.39
N PHE A 42 10.05 4.97 -4.17
CA PHE A 42 10.22 6.42 -4.18
C PHE A 42 9.28 7.07 -5.21
N PRO A 43 8.68 8.24 -4.90
CA PRO A 43 7.91 9.00 -5.87
C PRO A 43 8.84 9.43 -7.02
N PRO A 44 8.36 9.41 -8.28
CA PRO A 44 9.04 10.10 -9.36
C PRO A 44 9.14 11.59 -9.05
N THR A 45 9.93 12.35 -9.82
CA THR A 45 10.04 13.80 -9.65
C THR A 45 8.66 14.47 -9.84
N GLY A 46 7.95 14.74 -8.73
CA GLY A 46 6.58 15.24 -8.74
C GLY A 46 5.65 14.49 -7.76
N GLU A 47 4.35 14.70 -7.91
CA GLU A 47 3.33 14.00 -7.12
C GLU A 47 3.09 12.58 -7.66
N PRO A 48 3.02 11.56 -6.80
CA PRO A 48 2.73 10.21 -7.23
C PRO A 48 1.29 10.14 -7.74
N THR A 49 1.11 9.55 -8.92
CA THR A 49 -0.21 9.40 -9.54
C THR A 49 -0.58 7.93 -9.65
N VAL A 50 -1.86 7.65 -9.44
CA VAL A 50 -2.42 6.31 -9.62
C VAL A 50 -3.34 6.25 -10.83
N SER A 51 -3.46 5.07 -11.41
CA SER A 51 -4.25 4.82 -12.62
C SER A 51 -4.91 3.44 -12.54
N GLY A 52 -5.90 3.16 -13.39
CA GLY A 52 -6.49 1.82 -13.49
C GLY A 52 -7.40 1.43 -12.32
N GLY A 53 -8.29 2.33 -11.88
CA GLY A 53 -9.28 2.02 -10.83
C GLY A 53 -8.77 2.20 -9.39
N LEU A 54 -7.52 2.64 -9.24
CA LEU A 54 -6.95 3.08 -7.98
C LEU A 54 -7.50 4.45 -7.59
N SER A 55 -7.69 4.64 -6.29
CA SER A 55 -8.23 5.87 -5.72
C SER A 55 -7.10 6.87 -5.48
N PRO A 56 -7.09 8.05 -6.15
CA PRO A 56 -6.05 9.05 -5.95
C PRO A 56 -6.06 9.68 -4.55
N VAL A 57 -7.16 9.54 -3.81
CA VAL A 57 -7.24 9.97 -2.40
C VAL A 57 -6.46 9.04 -1.46
N LEU A 58 -6.21 7.79 -1.88
CA LEU A 58 -5.50 6.82 -1.05
C LEU A 58 -3.99 6.92 -1.25
N ILE A 59 -3.50 7.44 -2.38
CA ILE A 59 -2.06 7.60 -2.58
C ILE A 59 -1.54 8.82 -1.82
N GLY A 60 -0.40 8.63 -1.16
CA GLY A 60 0.30 9.69 -0.45
C GLY A 60 1.80 9.47 -0.49
N THR A 61 2.50 10.24 0.33
CA THR A 61 3.92 10.03 0.59
C THR A 61 4.22 10.23 2.07
N VAL A 62 5.11 9.43 2.62
CA VAL A 62 5.66 9.60 3.96
C VAL A 62 7.12 9.99 3.88
N GLU A 63 7.57 10.84 4.80
CA GLU A 63 8.99 11.14 4.96
C GLU A 63 9.60 10.10 5.89
N ARG A 64 10.55 9.33 5.36
CA ARG A 64 11.29 8.33 6.12
C ARG A 64 12.28 9.02 7.06
N PRO A 65 12.69 8.36 8.16
CA PRO A 65 13.71 8.88 9.06
C PRO A 65 15.08 9.14 8.39
N ASP A 66 15.34 8.51 7.23
CA ASP A 66 16.54 8.73 6.41
C ASP A 66 16.47 10.01 5.56
N GLY A 67 15.36 10.77 5.63
CA GLY A 67 15.11 11.98 4.84
C GLY A 67 14.62 11.74 3.41
N SER A 68 14.43 10.47 3.03
CA SER A 68 13.84 10.10 1.74
C SER A 68 12.31 10.06 1.80
N ARG A 69 11.64 10.41 0.71
CA ARG A 69 10.19 10.34 0.60
C ARG A 69 9.76 9.02 0.00
N GLN A 70 8.89 8.27 0.66
CA GLN A 70 8.37 7.00 0.16
C GLN A 70 6.89 7.15 -0.20
N ILE A 71 6.46 6.49 -1.27
CA ILE A 71 5.04 6.43 -1.64
C ILE A 71 4.28 5.59 -0.62
N THR A 72 3.14 6.09 -0.18
CA THR A 72 2.18 5.34 0.63
C THR A 72 0.88 5.13 -0.13
N TYR A 73 0.15 4.06 0.19
CA TYR A 73 -1.21 3.86 -0.29
C TYR A 73 -2.11 3.43 0.86
N ASN A 74 -3.22 4.15 1.05
CA ASN A 74 -4.11 4.01 2.20
C ASN A 74 -3.36 4.11 3.54
N GLY A 75 -2.36 5.00 3.62
CA GLY A 75 -1.51 5.15 4.81
C GLY A 75 -0.37 4.13 4.93
N HIS A 76 -0.29 3.13 4.06
CA HIS A 76 0.75 2.11 4.14
C HIS A 76 1.93 2.40 3.21
N PRO A 77 3.18 2.40 3.70
CA PRO A 77 4.38 2.53 2.88
C PRO A 77 4.53 1.36 1.90
N LEU A 78 4.82 1.70 0.64
CA LEU A 78 4.91 0.73 -0.46
C LEU A 78 6.34 0.26 -0.70
N TYR A 79 6.50 -1.05 -0.89
CA TYR A 79 7.79 -1.70 -1.14
C TYR A 79 7.73 -2.59 -2.37
N HIS A 80 8.89 -2.73 -3.03
CA HIS A 80 9.16 -3.72 -4.06
C HIS A 80 9.94 -4.88 -3.48
N PHE A 81 9.51 -6.09 -3.81
CA PHE A 81 10.25 -7.28 -3.46
C PHE A 81 11.38 -7.51 -4.47
N ILE A 82 12.62 -7.59 -3.99
CA ILE A 82 13.81 -7.75 -4.86
C ILE A 82 13.83 -9.13 -5.55
N GLY A 83 13.14 -10.13 -4.99
CA GLY A 83 13.00 -11.43 -5.64
C GLY A 83 12.03 -11.44 -6.82
N ASP A 84 11.17 -10.42 -6.98
CA ASP A 84 10.31 -10.30 -8.16
C ASP A 84 11.15 -9.86 -9.36
N SER A 85 11.39 -10.81 -10.25
CA SER A 85 12.26 -10.62 -11.41
C SER A 85 11.49 -10.24 -12.67
N ARG A 86 10.20 -10.54 -12.73
CA ARG A 86 9.33 -10.31 -13.89
C ARG A 86 8.13 -9.44 -13.51
N PRO A 87 7.62 -8.63 -14.45
CA PRO A 87 6.35 -7.94 -14.26
C PRO A 87 5.21 -8.95 -14.02
N GLY A 88 4.45 -8.74 -12.97
CA GLY A 88 3.41 -9.64 -12.49
C GLY A 88 3.90 -10.78 -11.57
N ASP A 89 5.20 -10.87 -11.27
CA ASP A 89 5.64 -11.73 -10.16
C ASP A 89 5.08 -11.18 -8.85
N THR A 90 4.49 -12.08 -8.07
CA THR A 90 3.88 -11.79 -6.77
C THR A 90 4.53 -12.64 -5.67
N LEU A 91 5.85 -12.87 -5.74
CA LEU A 91 6.54 -13.81 -4.86
C LEU A 91 6.66 -13.30 -3.42
N GLY A 92 6.49 -11.98 -3.23
CA GLY A 92 6.43 -11.35 -1.91
C GLY A 92 5.08 -11.50 -1.20
N HIS A 93 4.06 -12.03 -1.88
CA HIS A 93 2.71 -12.10 -1.32
C HIS A 93 2.62 -13.17 -0.24
N GLN A 94 2.02 -12.83 0.92
CA GLN A 94 1.94 -13.70 2.10
C GLN A 94 3.31 -14.17 2.61
N ARG A 95 4.36 -13.40 2.32
CA ARG A 95 5.68 -13.73 2.81
C ARG A 95 5.82 -13.29 4.26
N HIS A 96 6.25 -14.21 5.13
CA HIS A 96 6.59 -13.90 6.52
C HIS A 96 8.10 -13.75 6.65
N ASP A 97 8.55 -12.59 7.09
CA ASP A 97 9.95 -12.29 7.37
C ASP A 97 10.15 -11.90 8.83
N GLU A 98 11.41 -11.70 9.21
CA GLU A 98 11.81 -11.19 10.53
C GLU A 98 11.24 -9.80 10.85
N TRP A 99 10.81 -9.04 9.84
CA TRP A 99 10.17 -7.72 10.00
C TRP A 99 8.65 -7.77 10.11
N GLY A 100 8.04 -8.90 9.76
CA GLY A 100 6.59 -9.06 9.72
C GLY A 100 6.09 -9.70 8.44
N GLN A 101 4.80 -9.52 8.21
CA GLN A 101 4.08 -10.18 7.13
C GLN A 101 3.86 -9.21 5.96
N TRP A 102 4.09 -9.69 4.74
CA TRP A 102 4.00 -8.90 3.52
C TRP A 102 2.78 -9.25 2.71
N TYR A 103 2.05 -8.22 2.31
CA TYR A 103 0.80 -8.36 1.57
C TYR A 103 0.78 -7.49 0.33
N LEU A 104 0.10 -7.98 -0.71
CA LEU A 104 -0.24 -7.16 -1.86
C LEU A 104 -1.40 -6.25 -1.47
N LEU A 105 -1.43 -5.03 -1.99
CA LEU A 105 -2.59 -4.18 -1.82
C LEU A 105 -3.56 -4.34 -2.98
N THR A 106 -4.84 -4.36 -2.68
CA THR A 106 -5.94 -4.20 -3.64
C THR A 106 -6.14 -2.74 -4.02
N PRO A 107 -6.85 -2.43 -5.12
CA PRO A 107 -7.19 -1.06 -5.47
C PRO A 107 -7.90 -0.27 -4.37
N GLN A 108 -8.58 -0.96 -3.46
CA GLN A 108 -9.26 -0.36 -2.33
C GLN A 108 -8.31 -0.03 -1.16
N GLY A 109 -7.03 -0.42 -1.24
CA GLY A 109 -6.03 -0.20 -0.20
C GLY A 109 -6.05 -1.26 0.91
N SER A 110 -6.72 -2.40 0.65
CA SER A 110 -6.78 -3.55 1.56
C SER A 110 -5.80 -4.65 1.14
N ALA A 111 -5.28 -5.41 2.10
CA ALA A 111 -4.45 -6.58 1.80
C ALA A 111 -5.21 -7.62 0.94
N LEU A 112 -4.60 -8.05 -0.16
CA LEU A 112 -5.13 -9.09 -1.04
C LEU A 112 -5.08 -10.44 -0.32
N GLY A 113 -6.11 -11.27 -0.45
CA GLY A 113 -6.03 -12.69 -0.05
C GLY A 113 -6.05 -12.99 1.45
N GLU A 114 -6.12 -12.00 2.33
CA GLU A 114 -6.53 -12.23 3.72
C GLU A 114 -8.05 -12.24 3.84
N PRO A 115 -8.66 -13.21 4.57
CA PRO A 115 -9.98 -12.98 5.10
C PRO A 115 -9.86 -11.81 6.08
N VAL A 116 -10.60 -10.75 5.81
CA VAL A 116 -10.72 -9.55 6.64
C VAL A 116 -11.18 -9.93 8.05
N GLY A 117 -10.25 -10.39 8.89
CA GLY A 117 -10.54 -10.98 10.19
C GLY A 117 -9.60 -10.52 11.29
N LYS A 118 -8.53 -9.79 10.94
CA LYS A 118 -7.63 -9.18 11.94
C LYS A 118 -7.16 -7.76 11.62
N LEU A 119 -7.43 -7.24 10.42
CA LEU A 119 -7.48 -5.80 10.25
C LEU A 119 -8.93 -5.40 10.56
N GLU A 120 -9.17 -4.98 11.82
CA GLU A 120 -10.38 -4.25 12.16
C GLU A 120 -10.61 -3.21 11.07
N ALA A 121 -11.75 -3.32 10.42
CA ALA A 121 -12.12 -2.51 9.27
C ALA A 121 -11.79 -1.03 9.53
N PRO A 122 -11.34 -0.27 8.51
CA PRO A 122 -11.51 1.16 8.58
C PRO A 122 -13.01 1.40 8.81
N VAL A 123 -13.33 1.88 10.01
CA VAL A 123 -14.65 2.36 10.40
C VAL A 123 -15.17 3.20 9.23
N PRO A 124 -16.38 2.94 8.71
CA PRO A 124 -16.91 3.73 7.61
C PRO A 124 -16.93 5.20 8.03
N ASP A 125 -16.33 5.99 7.16
CA ASP A 125 -16.25 7.45 7.19
C ASP A 125 -17.48 8.07 7.86
N LYS A 126 -17.26 8.72 9.00
CA LYS A 126 -18.19 9.74 9.50
C LYS A 126 -18.00 10.97 8.61
N ALA A 127 -18.59 10.93 7.42
CA ALA A 127 -18.94 12.13 6.69
C ALA A 127 -19.97 12.89 7.55
N ALA A 128 -19.51 13.87 8.33
CA ALA A 128 -20.31 15.03 8.67
C ALA A 128 -20.25 15.98 7.45
N PRO A 129 -21.33 16.68 7.06
CA PRO A 129 -21.86 17.74 7.90
C PRO A 129 -23.39 18.04 7.81
N ASP A 130 -23.81 18.86 8.79
CA ASP A 130 -24.91 19.83 8.79
C ASP A 130 -26.37 19.41 9.15
N ASP A 131 -26.82 20.00 10.26
CA ASP A 131 -28.20 20.14 10.80
C ASP A 131 -29.18 20.68 9.73
N PRO A 132 -30.48 20.33 9.73
CA PRO A 132 -31.42 21.09 10.57
C PRO A 132 -32.51 20.25 11.28
N ALA A 133 -32.86 20.64 12.51
CA ALA A 133 -34.18 20.40 13.16
C ALA A 133 -35.36 20.87 12.24
N PRO A 134 -36.67 20.49 12.42
CA PRO A 134 -37.39 20.28 13.70
C PRO A 134 -38.51 19.20 13.76
N GLU A 135 -39.05 19.05 14.98
CA GLU A 135 -40.39 18.63 15.49
C GLU A 135 -41.37 17.76 14.65
N GLU A 136 -41.97 16.73 15.28
CA GLU A 136 -43.37 16.70 15.81
C GLU A 136 -43.55 15.53 16.79
#